data_AF-A0A6J6UX45-F1
#
_entry.id   AF-A0A6J6UX45-F1
#
_cell.length_a   1.000
_cell.length_b   1.000
_cell.length_c   1.000
_cell.angle_alpha   90.00
_cell.angle_beta   90.00
_cell.angle_gamma   90.00
#
_symmetry.space_group_name_H-M   'P 1'
#
loop_
_entity.id
_entity.type
_entity.pdbx_description
1 polymer ?
#
loop_
_entity_poly.entity_id
_entity_poly.type
_entity_poly.pdbx_seq_one_letter_code
_entity_poly.pdbx_strand_id
1 'polypeptide(L)'
;MSYVRHFEDDNGYAHPIEGVVAIADLTTGEVVEVFDYGVTPMNESCANYLPEFNQPLRTDIAPLTITQPEGPGFTVNGHEITWQRWRMNAFLLPIEGLILQAVEFRDGDEWRSVMHRGGLSEMVVPYGEVAPNHLWRCAFDAGEFGLGKLTNSLTLGCDCLGEIVYLDVAVVGPDGAVREIPQAICMHEEDDGILWKHTDWVTDKVEVRRSRRLVVSSVSTVGNYEYGFFWYFYLDGTIQFEAKLTGIMQTKSIEADAQGEPGTRIGSNLVATIHQHLFSFRLDMEVDGWQNRVYENDVYAPPVGPGNEQGNAIRVRKTLAETENTIEGMVDPQAARNWTVVSSERTNAWGTPTGYKLLPGWANSVLFAQSPSHVAARAGFAKQNVWVTPYDPSEMRAAGDFPNQNRNELGLPVWVQEDRPVADTDLVLWYNLGVTHIPRAEDWPVMPVERAGFMLVPVNFFDRNPTMDVPPSEPAGCHAPGEASCH
;
A
#
# COMPACT_ATOMS: atom_id res chain seq x y z
N MET A 1 24.44 13.66 -1.94
CA MET A 1 24.28 14.25 -0.60
C MET A 1 25.27 13.61 0.33
N SER A 2 25.76 14.36 1.30
CA SER A 2 26.80 13.89 2.20
C SER A 2 26.33 14.02 3.64
N TYR A 3 26.73 13.05 4.46
CA TYR A 3 26.36 12.97 5.87
C TYR A 3 27.63 12.71 6.68
N VAL A 4 27.75 13.36 7.84
CA VAL A 4 28.81 13.05 8.79
C VAL A 4 28.35 11.89 9.67
N ARG A 5 29.27 10.98 9.98
CA ARG A 5 29.13 10.04 11.09
C ARG A 5 30.31 10.26 12.03
N HIS A 6 30.04 10.57 13.29
CA HIS A 6 31.09 10.78 14.29
C HIS A 6 31.76 9.47 14.71
N PHE A 7 31.06 8.35 14.54
CA PHE A 7 31.55 6.98 14.75
C PHE A 7 30.76 6.02 13.84
N GLU A 8 31.16 4.75 13.76
CA GLU A 8 30.65 3.78 12.78
C GLU A 8 29.11 3.64 12.79
N ASP A 9 28.53 3.47 13.98
CA ASP A 9 27.07 3.27 14.18
C ASP A 9 26.27 4.58 14.34
N ASP A 10 26.88 5.73 14.09
CA ASP A 10 26.20 7.01 14.22
C ASP A 10 25.14 7.21 13.12
N ASN A 11 24.00 7.78 13.50
CA ASN A 11 22.91 8.09 12.58
C ASN A 11 23.29 9.30 11.72
N GLY A 12 23.88 9.03 10.56
CA GLY A 12 24.33 10.08 9.64
C GLY A 12 23.24 11.06 9.23
N TYR A 13 21.96 10.67 9.21
CA TYR A 13 20.85 11.59 8.91
C TYR A 13 20.69 12.69 9.96
N ALA A 14 21.27 12.55 11.15
CA ALA A 14 21.34 13.62 12.14
C ALA A 14 22.30 14.74 11.74
N HIS A 15 23.20 14.48 10.77
CA HIS A 15 24.35 15.32 10.45
C HIS A 15 24.49 15.57 8.93
N PRO A 16 23.48 16.13 8.23
CA PRO A 16 23.59 16.42 6.81
C PRO A 16 24.60 17.55 6.55
N ILE A 17 25.52 17.31 5.61
CA ILE A 17 26.39 18.36 5.06
C ILE A 17 25.60 19.10 3.99
N GLU A 18 25.05 20.24 4.40
CA GLU A 18 24.18 21.08 3.56
C GLU A 18 25.00 22.01 2.66
N GLY A 19 24.43 22.37 1.50
CA GLY A 19 25.04 23.27 0.54
C GLY A 19 25.99 22.62 -0.46
N VAL A 20 26.40 21.35 -0.31
CA VAL A 20 27.32 20.69 -1.24
C VAL A 20 26.71 19.46 -1.91
N VAL A 21 26.75 19.41 -3.25
CA VAL A 21 26.26 18.28 -4.06
C VAL A 21 27.26 17.98 -5.18
N ALA A 22 27.54 16.68 -5.39
CA ALA A 22 28.32 16.21 -6.53
C ALA A 22 27.43 15.42 -7.49
N ILE A 23 27.64 15.62 -8.80
CA ILE A 23 27.08 14.80 -9.88
C ILE A 23 28.18 13.87 -10.37
N ALA A 24 27.89 12.58 -10.43
CA ALA A 24 28.80 11.57 -10.93
C ALA A 24 28.19 10.82 -12.12
N ASP A 25 29.03 10.46 -13.09
CA ASP A 25 28.68 9.52 -14.15
C ASP A 25 29.01 8.11 -13.66
N LEU A 26 27.99 7.28 -13.46
CA LEU A 26 28.15 5.92 -12.94
C LEU A 26 28.70 4.94 -13.99
N THR A 27 28.74 5.32 -15.27
CA THR A 27 29.32 4.52 -16.35
C THR A 27 30.83 4.68 -16.38
N THR A 28 31.31 5.92 -16.30
CA THR A 28 32.76 6.22 -16.32
C THR A 28 33.39 6.18 -14.93
N GLY A 29 32.58 6.34 -13.86
CA GLY A 29 33.05 6.44 -12.48
C GLY A 29 33.64 7.82 -12.14
N GLU A 30 33.32 8.86 -12.92
CA GLU A 30 33.90 10.20 -12.79
C GLU A 30 32.93 11.17 -12.11
N VAL A 31 33.47 12.09 -11.30
CA VAL A 31 32.72 13.26 -10.83
C VAL A 31 32.65 14.27 -11.96
N VAL A 32 31.44 14.52 -12.46
CA VAL A 32 31.17 15.43 -13.57
C VAL A 32 31.15 16.87 -13.09
N GLU A 33 30.50 17.13 -11.95
CA GLU A 33 30.30 18.47 -11.45
C GLU A 33 30.16 18.46 -9.92
N VAL A 34 30.62 19.53 -9.26
CA VAL A 34 30.43 19.76 -7.83
C VAL A 34 29.86 21.16 -7.66
N PHE A 35 28.70 21.23 -7.01
CA PHE A 35 28.08 22.47 -6.59
C PHE A 35 28.33 22.70 -5.10
N ASP A 36 28.81 23.90 -4.77
CA ASP A 36 28.97 24.39 -3.41
C ASP A 36 28.21 25.72 -3.30
N TYR A 37 27.08 25.68 -2.59
CA TYR A 37 26.18 26.81 -2.35
C TYR A 37 26.50 27.56 -1.06
N GLY A 38 27.63 27.25 -0.42
CA GLY A 38 28.03 27.83 0.85
C GLY A 38 27.75 26.91 2.05
N VAL A 39 28.24 27.35 3.21
CA VAL A 39 28.17 26.59 4.45
C VAL A 39 26.89 26.93 5.20
N THR A 40 26.13 25.89 5.56
CA THR A 40 25.04 25.97 6.54
C THR A 40 25.45 25.16 7.77
N PRO A 41 25.23 25.66 9.00
CA PRO A 41 25.62 24.97 10.22
C PRO A 41 24.91 23.62 10.32
N MET A 42 25.69 22.57 10.56
CA MET A 42 25.20 21.22 10.77
C MET A 42 24.68 21.05 12.20
N ASN A 43 23.75 20.13 12.40
CA ASN A 43 23.42 19.65 13.73
C ASN A 43 24.58 18.81 14.28
N GLU A 44 25.10 19.14 15.46
CA GLU A 44 26.19 18.39 16.12
C GLU A 44 25.66 17.33 17.11
N SER A 45 24.34 17.32 17.39
CA SER A 45 23.76 16.38 18.35
C SER A 45 23.43 15.06 17.68
N CYS A 46 24.02 13.96 18.16
CA CYS A 46 23.67 12.62 17.71
C CYS A 46 22.21 12.28 18.01
N ALA A 47 21.62 11.43 17.17
CA ALA A 47 20.26 10.93 17.34
C ALA A 47 20.19 9.44 16.96
N ASN A 48 20.81 8.61 17.81
CA ASN A 48 21.00 7.18 17.56
C ASN A 48 19.84 6.36 18.11
N TYR A 49 19.31 5.46 17.27
CA TYR A 49 18.11 4.67 17.56
C TYR A 49 18.41 3.27 18.11
N LEU A 50 19.68 2.86 18.17
CA LEU A 50 20.04 1.55 18.72
C LEU A 50 19.81 1.49 20.25
N PRO A 51 19.47 0.32 20.81
CA PRO A 51 19.08 0.18 22.21
C PRO A 51 20.12 0.70 23.21
N GLU A 52 21.41 0.55 22.92
CA GLU A 52 22.52 0.98 23.77
C GLU A 52 22.57 2.50 23.98
N PHE A 53 22.03 3.31 23.04
CA PHE A 53 21.94 4.77 23.15
C PHE A 53 20.66 5.25 23.86
N ASN A 54 19.71 4.36 24.11
CA ASN A 54 18.35 4.69 24.59
C ASN A 54 18.03 4.06 25.97
N GLN A 55 19.06 3.87 26.81
CA GLN A 55 18.91 3.29 28.14
C GLN A 55 18.39 4.31 29.19
N PRO A 56 17.64 3.85 30.21
CA PRO A 56 17.16 2.49 30.42
C PRO A 56 15.93 2.18 29.55
N LEU A 57 15.87 0.96 29.02
CA LEU A 57 14.68 0.48 28.31
C LEU A 57 13.53 0.21 29.29
N ARG A 58 12.30 0.28 28.77
CA ARG A 58 11.07 -0.05 29.51
C ARG A 58 11.05 -1.53 29.91
N THR A 59 10.61 -1.81 31.13
CA THR A 59 10.54 -3.17 31.69
C THR A 59 9.10 -3.66 31.94
N ASP A 60 8.10 -2.85 31.57
CA ASP A 60 6.68 -3.08 31.83
C ASP A 60 5.91 -3.60 30.61
N ILE A 61 6.60 -3.89 29.51
CA ILE A 61 6.02 -4.54 28.33
C ILE A 61 5.92 -6.04 28.60
N ALA A 62 4.70 -6.50 28.89
CA ALA A 62 4.44 -7.92 29.09
C ALA A 62 4.59 -8.70 27.77
N PRO A 63 5.18 -9.91 27.79
CA PRO A 63 5.24 -10.76 26.60
C PRO A 63 3.84 -11.11 26.08
N LEU A 64 3.66 -11.03 24.76
CA LEU A 64 2.49 -11.51 24.03
C LEU A 64 2.93 -12.64 23.10
N THR A 65 2.36 -13.83 23.28
CA THR A 65 2.73 -15.02 22.51
C THR A 65 1.54 -15.47 21.66
N ILE A 66 1.79 -15.69 20.37
CA ILE A 66 0.82 -16.16 19.38
C ILE A 66 1.35 -17.50 18.85
N THR A 67 0.56 -18.56 18.96
CA THR A 67 0.94 -19.92 18.55
C THR A 67 -0.24 -20.63 17.91
N GLN A 68 0.03 -21.51 16.95
CA GLN A 68 -0.96 -22.43 16.39
C GLN A 68 -0.50 -23.88 16.61
N PRO A 69 -1.02 -24.56 17.65
CA PRO A 69 -0.54 -25.89 18.05
C PRO A 69 -0.64 -26.98 16.96
N GLU A 70 -1.55 -26.80 16.00
CA GLU A 70 -1.78 -27.72 14.88
C GLU A 70 -1.12 -27.23 13.57
N GLY A 71 -0.31 -26.16 13.64
CA GLY A 71 0.27 -25.49 12.50
C GLY A 71 -0.67 -24.46 11.84
N PRO A 72 -0.21 -23.82 10.75
CA PRO A 72 -1.01 -22.87 10.00
C PRO A 72 -2.20 -23.54 9.29
N GLY A 73 -3.32 -22.85 9.20
CA GLY A 73 -4.55 -23.26 8.51
C GLY A 73 -4.51 -23.03 6.99
N PHE A 74 -3.34 -22.76 6.43
CA PHE A 74 -3.10 -22.62 4.99
C PHE A 74 -2.02 -23.59 4.52
N THR A 75 -2.03 -23.89 3.23
CA THR A 75 -0.98 -24.69 2.57
C THR A 75 -0.28 -23.88 1.51
N VAL A 76 1.02 -24.13 1.34
CA VAL A 76 1.84 -23.54 0.28
C VAL A 76 2.45 -24.65 -0.57
N ASN A 77 2.20 -24.62 -1.88
CA ASN A 77 2.79 -25.55 -2.85
C ASN A 77 3.51 -24.77 -3.96
N GLY A 78 4.83 -24.68 -3.86
CA GLY A 78 5.60 -23.75 -4.68
C GLY A 78 5.23 -22.31 -4.30
N HIS A 79 4.54 -21.62 -5.20
CA HIS A 79 4.05 -20.25 -4.98
C HIS A 79 2.54 -20.20 -4.73
N GLU A 80 1.82 -21.31 -4.92
CA GLU A 80 0.37 -21.38 -4.73
C GLU A 80 0.04 -21.48 -3.23
N ILE A 81 -0.83 -20.58 -2.77
CA ILE A 81 -1.35 -20.51 -1.41
C ILE A 81 -2.82 -20.89 -1.45
N THR A 82 -3.24 -21.80 -0.58
CA THR A 82 -4.66 -22.13 -0.36
C THR A 82 -5.01 -21.93 1.10
N TRP A 83 -6.05 -21.13 1.38
CA TRP A 83 -6.48 -20.80 2.74
C TRP A 83 -7.96 -20.45 2.78
N GLN A 84 -8.76 -21.12 3.61
CA GLN A 84 -10.17 -20.73 3.89
C GLN A 84 -10.97 -20.31 2.64
N ARG A 85 -10.95 -21.17 1.61
CA ARG A 85 -11.58 -20.97 0.29
C ARG A 85 -10.88 -19.99 -0.65
N TRP A 86 -9.83 -19.29 -0.24
CA TRP A 86 -8.95 -18.58 -1.15
C TRP A 86 -7.95 -19.50 -1.81
N ARG A 87 -7.62 -19.19 -3.07
CA ARG A 87 -6.47 -19.70 -3.80
C ARG A 87 -5.80 -18.55 -4.55
N MET A 88 -4.48 -18.48 -4.52
CA MET A 88 -3.69 -17.46 -5.19
C MET A 88 -2.24 -17.91 -5.34
N ASN A 89 -1.47 -17.21 -6.15
CA ASN A 89 -0.01 -17.31 -6.16
C ASN A 89 0.61 -16.02 -5.64
N ALA A 90 1.68 -16.13 -4.85
CA ALA A 90 2.48 -14.99 -4.40
C ALA A 90 3.89 -15.07 -5.01
N PHE A 91 4.35 -13.98 -5.61
CA PHE A 91 5.70 -13.87 -6.18
C PHE A 91 6.34 -12.56 -5.76
N LEU A 92 7.65 -12.47 -5.97
CA LEU A 92 8.38 -11.24 -5.82
C LEU A 92 9.13 -10.95 -7.12
N LEU A 93 8.82 -9.82 -7.74
CA LEU A 93 9.46 -9.38 -8.97
C LEU A 93 10.51 -8.31 -8.67
N PRO A 94 11.67 -8.29 -9.37
CA PRO A 94 12.79 -7.40 -9.04
C PRO A 94 12.46 -5.90 -9.01
N ILE A 95 11.45 -5.45 -9.77
CA ILE A 95 11.05 -4.04 -9.86
C ILE A 95 9.91 -3.75 -8.87
N GLU A 96 8.81 -4.46 -9.01
CA GLU A 96 7.54 -4.19 -8.30
C GLU A 96 7.54 -4.66 -6.84
N GLY A 97 8.35 -5.67 -6.50
CA GLY A 97 8.26 -6.35 -5.22
C GLY A 97 7.17 -7.42 -5.22
N LEU A 98 6.46 -7.55 -4.10
CA LEU A 98 5.41 -8.56 -3.89
C LEU A 98 4.24 -8.36 -4.85
N ILE A 99 3.92 -9.42 -5.60
CA ILE A 99 2.76 -9.50 -6.48
C ILE A 99 1.91 -10.74 -6.15
N LEU A 100 0.62 -10.63 -6.44
CA LEU A 100 -0.35 -11.70 -6.36
C LEU A 100 -0.84 -12.04 -7.77
N GLN A 101 -1.09 -13.32 -8.04
CA GLN A 101 -1.65 -13.78 -9.31
C GLN A 101 -2.71 -14.85 -9.12
N ALA A 102 -3.67 -14.92 -10.05
CA ALA A 102 -4.76 -15.88 -10.07
C ALA A 102 -5.49 -15.96 -8.72
N VAL A 103 -5.97 -14.81 -8.22
CA VAL A 103 -6.71 -14.72 -6.97
C VAL A 103 -8.15 -15.18 -7.20
N GLU A 104 -8.51 -16.27 -6.56
CA GLU A 104 -9.81 -16.92 -6.68
C GLU A 104 -10.41 -17.22 -5.31
N PHE A 105 -11.75 -17.27 -5.25
CA PHE A 105 -12.49 -17.69 -4.07
C PHE A 105 -13.39 -18.89 -4.41
N ARG A 106 -13.37 -19.91 -3.56
CA ARG A 106 -14.20 -21.11 -3.72
C ARG A 106 -15.59 -20.89 -3.14
N ASP A 107 -16.59 -20.90 -4.02
CA ASP A 107 -18.01 -20.82 -3.68
C ASP A 107 -18.70 -22.14 -4.05
N GLY A 108 -19.02 -22.94 -3.04
CA GLY A 108 -19.43 -24.34 -3.24
C GLY A 108 -18.31 -25.17 -3.86
N ASP A 109 -18.57 -25.73 -5.05
CA ASP A 109 -17.60 -26.56 -5.79
C ASP A 109 -16.86 -25.78 -6.89
N GLU A 110 -17.15 -24.49 -7.05
CA GLU A 110 -16.59 -23.65 -8.09
C GLU A 110 -15.51 -22.72 -7.55
N TRP A 111 -14.39 -22.62 -8.26
CA TRP A 111 -13.42 -21.54 -8.08
C TRP A 111 -13.83 -20.37 -8.94
N ARG A 112 -14.06 -19.22 -8.30
CA ARG A 112 -14.53 -18.00 -8.95
C ARG A 112 -13.43 -16.97 -8.92
N SER A 113 -13.03 -16.49 -10.09
CA SER A 113 -11.99 -15.47 -10.24
C SER A 113 -12.40 -14.13 -9.61
N VAL A 114 -11.41 -13.46 -9.02
CA VAL A 114 -11.56 -12.12 -8.43
C VAL A 114 -10.58 -11.14 -9.07
N MET A 115 -9.30 -11.51 -9.15
CA MET A 115 -8.23 -10.66 -9.67
C MET A 115 -7.16 -11.52 -10.33
N HIS A 116 -6.87 -11.26 -11.60
CA HIS A 116 -5.84 -11.96 -12.37
C HIS A 116 -4.44 -11.67 -11.82
N ARG A 117 -4.16 -10.40 -11.53
CA ARG A 117 -2.88 -9.92 -11.02
C ARG A 117 -3.04 -8.66 -10.18
N GLY A 118 -2.47 -8.64 -8.98
CA GLY A 118 -2.44 -7.45 -8.11
C GLY A 118 -1.04 -7.17 -7.60
N GLY A 119 -0.62 -5.92 -7.65
CA GLY A 119 0.70 -5.53 -7.14
C GLY A 119 0.96 -4.04 -7.29
N LEU A 120 2.03 -3.59 -6.65
CA LEU A 120 2.55 -2.25 -6.88
C LEU A 120 3.12 -2.17 -8.31
N SER A 121 2.79 -1.12 -9.03
CA SER A 121 3.33 -0.80 -10.35
C SER A 121 4.46 0.22 -10.27
N GLU A 122 4.29 1.23 -9.42
CA GLU A 122 5.28 2.27 -9.16
C GLU A 122 5.06 2.89 -7.77
N MET A 123 6.10 3.47 -7.19
CA MET A 123 5.99 4.42 -6.10
C MET A 123 6.92 5.61 -6.34
N VAL A 124 6.42 6.83 -6.16
CA VAL A 124 7.22 8.05 -6.28
C VAL A 124 7.20 8.86 -4.98
N VAL A 125 8.37 9.40 -4.61
CA VAL A 125 8.57 10.20 -3.39
C VAL A 125 9.06 11.62 -3.74
N PRO A 126 8.16 12.55 -4.13
CA PRO A 126 8.52 13.92 -4.42
C PRO A 126 8.70 14.75 -3.14
N TYR A 127 9.80 15.50 -3.07
CA TYR A 127 10.08 16.43 -1.98
C TYR A 127 9.61 17.85 -2.29
N GLY A 128 9.01 18.52 -1.29
CA GLY A 128 8.52 19.89 -1.39
C GLY A 128 9.58 20.97 -1.20
N GLU A 129 10.84 20.68 -1.54
CA GLU A 129 11.99 21.56 -1.32
C GLU A 129 12.45 22.21 -2.63
N VAL A 130 12.72 23.52 -2.59
CA VAL A 130 13.09 24.31 -3.78
C VAL A 130 14.58 24.68 -3.81
N ALA A 131 15.31 24.47 -2.71
CA ALA A 131 16.74 24.71 -2.65
C ALA A 131 17.47 23.92 -3.77
N PRO A 132 18.44 24.52 -4.49
CA PRO A 132 19.13 23.90 -5.63
C PRO A 132 19.71 22.51 -5.37
N ASN A 133 20.21 22.29 -4.17
CA ASN A 133 20.76 21.00 -3.72
C ASN A 133 19.72 19.94 -3.38
N HIS A 134 18.42 20.27 -3.40
CA HIS A 134 17.32 19.36 -3.06
C HIS A 134 16.21 19.29 -4.10
N LEU A 135 16.04 20.30 -4.97
CA LEU A 135 14.90 20.40 -5.92
C LEU A 135 14.70 19.19 -6.84
N TRP A 136 15.76 18.41 -7.06
CA TRP A 136 15.78 17.26 -7.95
C TRP A 136 15.29 15.97 -7.30
N ARG A 137 15.04 15.98 -5.97
CA ARG A 137 14.66 14.79 -5.20
C ARG A 137 13.22 14.39 -5.49
N CYS A 138 13.10 13.36 -6.30
CA CYS A 138 11.84 12.72 -6.66
C CYS A 138 12.16 11.29 -7.12
N ALA A 139 12.35 10.41 -6.13
CA ALA A 139 12.73 9.02 -6.36
C ALA A 139 11.51 8.23 -6.84
N PHE A 140 11.69 7.44 -7.89
CA PHE A 140 10.72 6.44 -8.36
C PHE A 140 11.21 5.08 -7.85
N ASP A 141 10.85 4.73 -6.63
CA ASP A 141 11.50 3.66 -5.88
C ASP A 141 11.41 2.30 -6.59
N ALA A 142 10.29 2.00 -7.26
CA ALA A 142 10.19 0.79 -8.06
C ALA A 142 10.98 0.94 -9.37
N GLY A 143 10.69 1.98 -10.16
CA GLY A 143 11.25 2.13 -11.51
C GLY A 143 12.75 2.49 -11.59
N GLU A 144 13.30 3.19 -10.58
CA GLU A 144 14.71 3.62 -10.54
C GLU A 144 15.61 2.65 -9.77
N PHE A 145 15.11 2.06 -8.67
CA PHE A 145 15.91 1.21 -7.79
C PHE A 145 15.51 -0.27 -7.84
N GLY A 146 14.21 -0.54 -7.93
CA GLY A 146 13.62 -1.87 -7.93
C GLY A 146 13.35 -2.38 -6.51
N LEU A 147 12.11 -2.20 -6.05
CA LEU A 147 11.70 -2.55 -4.69
C LEU A 147 11.91 -4.02 -4.36
N GLY A 148 11.72 -4.92 -5.33
CA GLY A 148 11.97 -6.35 -5.11
C GLY A 148 13.45 -6.71 -4.94
N LYS A 149 14.36 -5.98 -5.59
CA LYS A 149 15.81 -6.18 -5.35
C LYS A 149 16.22 -5.71 -3.95
N LEU A 150 15.47 -4.76 -3.39
CA LEU A 150 15.70 -4.12 -2.11
C LEU A 150 14.90 -4.74 -0.95
N THR A 151 14.25 -5.88 -1.19
CA THR A 151 13.52 -6.62 -0.16
C THR A 151 14.46 -7.13 0.94
N ASN A 152 14.01 -7.00 2.18
CA ASN A 152 14.69 -7.46 3.38
C ASN A 152 14.47 -8.97 3.60
N SER A 153 15.38 -9.59 4.35
CA SER A 153 15.14 -10.90 4.96
C SER A 153 14.42 -10.71 6.29
N LEU A 154 13.21 -11.27 6.42
CA LEU A 154 12.34 -11.04 7.57
C LEU A 154 12.60 -12.04 8.69
N THR A 155 12.93 -11.53 9.89
CA THR A 155 13.30 -12.35 11.04
C THR A 155 12.07 -12.78 11.84
N LEU A 156 11.95 -14.09 12.09
CA LEU A 156 10.89 -14.67 12.92
C LEU A 156 10.90 -14.10 14.35
N GLY A 157 9.72 -13.69 14.83
CA GLY A 157 9.53 -13.11 16.17
C GLY A 157 9.87 -11.62 16.27
N CYS A 158 10.44 -11.02 15.22
CA CYS A 158 10.72 -9.59 15.13
C CYS A 158 9.83 -8.93 14.06
N ASP A 159 10.01 -9.31 12.80
CA ASP A 159 9.28 -8.72 11.67
C ASP A 159 7.91 -9.38 11.45
N CYS A 160 7.84 -10.69 11.73
CA CYS A 160 6.62 -11.49 11.70
C CYS A 160 6.48 -12.33 12.97
N LEU A 161 5.29 -12.28 13.60
CA LEU A 161 5.01 -12.96 14.87
C LEU A 161 3.85 -13.95 14.71
N GLY A 162 3.99 -15.15 15.27
CA GLY A 162 3.02 -16.24 15.16
C GLY A 162 3.64 -17.46 14.48
N GLU A 163 2.81 -18.30 13.85
CA GLU A 163 3.30 -19.39 13.01
C GLU A 163 3.48 -18.92 11.58
N ILE A 164 4.74 -18.73 11.19
CA ILE A 164 5.10 -18.10 9.93
C ILE A 164 5.59 -19.13 8.92
N VAL A 165 5.12 -19.01 7.69
CA VAL A 165 5.67 -19.70 6.53
C VAL A 165 6.32 -18.65 5.64
N TYR A 166 7.56 -18.91 5.23
CA TYR A 166 8.34 -17.99 4.42
C TYR A 166 8.53 -18.52 2.99
N LEU A 167 8.67 -17.60 2.04
CA LEU A 167 9.25 -17.89 0.72
C LEU A 167 10.57 -17.13 0.56
N ASP A 168 11.58 -17.87 0.12
CA ASP A 168 12.86 -17.33 -0.32
C ASP A 168 12.76 -16.92 -1.78
N VAL A 169 13.49 -15.88 -2.18
CA VAL A 169 13.43 -15.35 -3.55
C VAL A 169 14.83 -15.17 -4.11
N ALA A 170 15.04 -15.63 -5.34
CA ALA A 170 16.26 -15.37 -6.08
C ALA A 170 16.14 -14.06 -6.89
N VAL A 171 17.10 -13.16 -6.73
CA VAL A 171 17.27 -11.95 -7.54
C VAL A 171 18.61 -11.97 -8.26
N VAL A 172 18.73 -11.20 -9.35
CA VAL A 172 19.97 -11.10 -10.14
C VAL A 172 20.67 -9.78 -9.83
N GLY A 173 21.95 -9.86 -9.46
CA GLY A 173 22.82 -8.72 -9.22
C GLY A 173 23.31 -8.05 -10.51
N PRO A 174 23.98 -6.87 -10.42
CA PRO A 174 24.48 -6.14 -11.58
C PRO A 174 25.51 -6.91 -12.42
N ASP A 175 26.22 -7.85 -11.82
CA ASP A 175 27.20 -8.74 -12.46
C ASP A 175 26.56 -10.01 -13.06
N GLY A 176 25.23 -10.14 -12.99
CA GLY A 176 24.49 -11.32 -13.42
C GLY A 176 24.50 -12.47 -12.42
N ALA A 177 25.14 -12.31 -11.25
CA ALA A 177 25.13 -13.34 -10.21
C ALA A 177 23.75 -13.44 -9.55
N VAL A 178 23.34 -14.67 -9.25
CA VAL A 178 22.11 -14.92 -8.50
C VAL A 178 22.39 -14.73 -7.02
N ARG A 179 21.58 -13.90 -6.36
CA ARG A 179 21.56 -13.70 -4.92
C ARG A 179 20.21 -14.14 -4.39
N GLU A 180 20.22 -15.03 -3.40
CA GLU A 180 19.01 -15.40 -2.67
C GLU A 180 18.71 -14.36 -1.59
N ILE A 181 17.44 -14.02 -1.46
CA ILE A 181 16.86 -13.27 -0.34
C ILE A 181 16.10 -14.31 0.48
N PRO A 182 16.68 -14.84 1.55
CA PRO A 182 15.96 -15.75 2.42
C PRO A 182 14.84 -14.98 3.13
N GLN A 183 13.71 -15.64 3.40
CA GLN A 183 12.59 -15.07 4.16
C GLN A 183 12.05 -13.76 3.56
N ALA A 184 12.00 -13.67 2.23
CA ALA A 184 11.63 -12.45 1.51
C ALA A 184 10.12 -12.16 1.57
N ILE A 185 9.30 -13.22 1.55
CA ILE A 185 7.85 -13.14 1.71
C ILE A 185 7.48 -13.85 3.00
N CYS A 186 6.73 -13.17 3.86
CA CYS A 186 6.19 -13.70 5.09
C CYS A 186 4.69 -13.98 4.91
N MET A 187 4.24 -15.17 5.35
CA MET A 187 2.85 -15.59 5.32
C MET A 187 2.43 -16.17 6.66
N HIS A 188 1.28 -15.74 7.17
CA HIS A 188 0.70 -16.24 8.42
C HIS A 188 -0.79 -15.89 8.50
N GLU A 189 -1.52 -16.48 9.44
CA GLU A 189 -2.88 -16.06 9.76
C GLU A 189 -2.93 -15.28 11.08
N GLU A 190 -3.80 -14.28 11.11
CA GLU A 190 -4.07 -13.48 12.29
C GLU A 190 -5.55 -13.63 12.69
N ASP A 191 -5.81 -13.63 14.00
CA ASP A 191 -7.15 -13.35 14.50
C ASP A 191 -7.50 -11.87 14.27
N ASP A 192 -8.71 -11.62 13.80
CA ASP A 192 -9.18 -10.27 13.49
C ASP A 192 -10.49 -9.95 14.23
N GLY A 193 -10.60 -10.40 15.49
CA GLY A 193 -11.75 -10.08 16.33
C GLY A 193 -13.07 -10.69 15.86
N ILE A 194 -14.13 -9.88 15.75
CA ILE A 194 -15.49 -10.34 15.45
C ILE A 194 -15.75 -10.30 13.94
N LEU A 195 -16.13 -11.43 13.35
CA LEU A 195 -16.58 -11.53 11.96
C LEU A 195 -18.02 -11.06 11.81
N TRP A 196 -18.92 -11.65 12.59
CA TRP A 196 -20.30 -11.21 12.72
C TRP A 196 -20.86 -11.63 14.08
N LYS A 197 -21.84 -10.87 14.58
CA LYS A 197 -22.54 -11.13 15.83
C LYS A 197 -23.99 -10.69 15.72
N HIS A 198 -24.90 -11.47 16.26
CA HIS A 198 -26.30 -11.07 16.39
C HIS A 198 -26.85 -11.50 17.75
N THR A 199 -27.67 -10.63 18.34
CA THR A 199 -28.51 -10.93 19.50
C THR A 199 -29.95 -10.68 19.10
N ASP A 200 -30.74 -11.74 19.03
CA ASP A 200 -32.18 -11.64 18.80
C ASP A 200 -32.86 -11.30 20.11
N TRP A 201 -33.37 -10.07 20.23
CA TRP A 201 -34.01 -9.56 21.45
C TRP A 201 -35.38 -10.22 21.75
N VAL A 202 -35.98 -10.91 20.78
CA VAL A 202 -37.25 -11.62 20.97
C VAL A 202 -37.00 -13.02 21.56
N THR A 203 -35.93 -13.68 21.12
CA THR A 203 -35.61 -15.05 21.53
C THR A 203 -34.45 -15.15 22.52
N ASP A 204 -33.79 -14.03 22.84
CA ASP A 204 -32.55 -13.91 23.61
C ASP A 204 -31.38 -14.75 23.06
N LYS A 205 -31.48 -15.25 21.82
CA LYS A 205 -30.42 -16.03 21.18
C LYS A 205 -29.28 -15.13 20.77
N VAL A 206 -28.06 -15.58 21.05
CA VAL A 206 -26.82 -14.91 20.68
C VAL A 206 -26.03 -15.84 19.77
N GLU A 207 -25.50 -15.28 18.69
CA GLU A 207 -24.54 -15.97 17.82
C GLU A 207 -23.35 -15.03 17.56
N VAL A 208 -22.15 -15.59 17.55
CA VAL A 208 -20.91 -14.87 17.23
C VAL A 208 -19.97 -15.76 16.42
N ARG A 209 -19.28 -15.18 15.44
CA ARG A 209 -18.15 -15.78 14.74
C ARG A 209 -16.94 -14.87 14.84
N ARG A 210 -15.76 -15.48 14.98
CA ARG A 210 -14.50 -14.75 14.98
C ARG A 210 -13.98 -14.61 13.56
N SER A 211 -13.37 -13.46 13.29
CA SER A 211 -12.70 -13.20 12.01
C SER A 211 -11.28 -13.73 12.08
N ARG A 212 -10.76 -14.11 10.91
CA ARG A 212 -9.36 -14.37 10.67
C ARG A 212 -8.98 -13.77 9.34
N ARG A 213 -7.70 -13.45 9.19
CA ARG A 213 -7.13 -13.05 7.91
C ARG A 213 -5.83 -13.77 7.62
N LEU A 214 -5.63 -14.17 6.38
CA LEU A 214 -4.32 -14.54 5.87
C LEU A 214 -3.57 -13.26 5.53
N VAL A 215 -2.34 -13.15 5.99
CA VAL A 215 -1.41 -12.07 5.67
C VAL A 215 -0.34 -12.61 4.71
N VAL A 216 -0.09 -11.89 3.63
CA VAL A 216 1.04 -12.11 2.71
C VAL A 216 1.80 -10.80 2.60
N SER A 217 3.05 -10.77 3.03
CA SER A 217 3.80 -9.51 3.14
C SER A 217 5.27 -9.60 2.73
N SER A 218 5.83 -8.44 2.39
CA SER A 218 7.26 -8.22 2.20
C SER A 218 7.64 -6.82 2.69
N VAL A 219 8.91 -6.61 3.04
CA VAL A 219 9.43 -5.29 3.44
C VAL A 219 10.63 -4.94 2.56
N SER A 220 10.68 -3.71 2.05
CA SER A 220 11.79 -3.20 1.24
C SER A 220 12.38 -1.94 1.85
N THR A 221 13.71 -1.83 1.82
CA THR A 221 14.44 -0.64 2.28
C THR A 221 14.96 0.15 1.09
N VAL A 222 14.55 1.41 0.95
CA VAL A 222 15.07 2.31 -0.09
C VAL A 222 15.76 3.50 0.57
N GLY A 223 17.09 3.42 0.64
CA GLY A 223 17.89 4.44 1.28
C GLY A 223 17.53 4.58 2.76
N ASN A 224 16.81 5.65 3.09
CA ASN A 224 16.39 6.00 4.44
C ASN A 224 15.01 5.48 4.86
N TYR A 225 14.19 4.99 3.93
CA TYR A 225 12.83 4.51 4.22
C TYR A 225 12.72 2.99 4.19
N GLU A 226 11.82 2.48 5.01
CA GLU A 226 11.31 1.12 4.95
C GLU A 226 9.83 1.12 4.58
N TYR A 227 9.47 0.26 3.63
CA TYR A 227 8.10 0.06 3.16
C TYR A 227 7.70 -1.40 3.33
N GLY A 228 6.74 -1.63 4.21
CA GLY A 228 6.06 -2.92 4.32
C GLY A 228 4.83 -2.98 3.45
N PHE A 229 4.73 -3.97 2.58
CA PHE A 229 3.58 -4.22 1.69
C PHE A 229 2.81 -5.42 2.20
N PHE A 230 1.60 -5.21 2.74
CA PHE A 230 0.79 -6.26 3.34
C PHE A 230 -0.50 -6.45 2.55
N TRP A 231 -0.71 -7.66 2.04
CA TRP A 231 -1.98 -8.12 1.52
C TRP A 231 -2.68 -8.99 2.56
N TYR A 232 -3.94 -8.68 2.82
CA TYR A 232 -4.79 -9.41 3.75
C TYR A 232 -5.99 -10.00 3.02
N PHE A 233 -6.28 -11.27 3.28
CA PHE A 233 -7.45 -11.98 2.76
C PHE A 233 -8.33 -12.42 3.91
N TYR A 234 -9.61 -12.12 3.83
CA TYR A 234 -10.57 -12.32 4.91
C TYR A 234 -11.53 -13.47 4.60
N LEU A 235 -12.10 -14.06 5.66
CA LEU A 235 -13.11 -15.13 5.54
C LEU A 235 -14.35 -14.69 4.76
N ASP A 236 -14.69 -13.40 4.78
CA ASP A 236 -15.87 -12.84 4.11
C ASP A 236 -15.67 -12.53 2.62
N GLY A 237 -14.50 -12.85 2.07
CA GLY A 237 -14.14 -12.53 0.69
C GLY A 237 -13.50 -11.15 0.51
N THR A 238 -13.31 -10.37 1.57
CA THR A 238 -12.59 -9.08 1.48
C THR A 238 -11.10 -9.31 1.20
N ILE A 239 -10.53 -8.48 0.32
CA ILE A 239 -9.08 -8.31 0.14
C ILE A 239 -8.73 -6.91 0.64
N GLN A 240 -7.73 -6.78 1.49
CA GLN A 240 -7.19 -5.49 1.93
C GLN A 240 -5.72 -5.39 1.59
N PHE A 241 -5.30 -4.20 1.19
CA PHE A 241 -3.89 -3.84 1.11
C PHE A 241 -3.56 -2.79 2.17
N GLU A 242 -2.39 -2.91 2.80
CA GLU A 242 -1.82 -1.93 3.72
C GLU A 242 -0.32 -1.75 3.45
N ALA A 243 0.08 -0.53 3.08
CA ALA A 243 1.44 -0.04 3.13
C ALA A 243 1.75 0.45 4.55
N LYS A 244 2.87 -0.01 5.10
CA LYS A 244 3.45 0.46 6.37
C LYS A 244 4.72 1.22 6.06
N LEU A 245 4.72 2.52 6.32
CA LEU A 245 5.85 3.41 6.09
C LEU A 245 6.57 3.61 7.43
N THR A 246 7.88 3.40 7.46
CA THR A 246 8.75 3.65 8.62
C THR A 246 10.16 3.99 8.14
N GLY A 247 11.14 3.97 9.03
CA GLY A 247 12.51 4.38 8.73
C GLY A 247 12.80 5.80 9.15
N ILE A 248 13.79 6.41 8.53
CA ILE A 248 14.35 7.70 8.95
C ILE A 248 13.90 8.76 7.95
N MET A 249 13.34 9.88 8.40
CA MET A 249 12.97 10.94 7.46
C MET A 249 14.19 11.54 6.79
N GLN A 250 14.00 11.96 5.55
CA GLN A 250 15.01 12.75 4.85
C GLN A 250 15.19 14.11 5.55
N THR A 251 16.43 14.37 5.96
CA THR A 251 16.80 15.59 6.68
C THR A 251 17.58 16.58 5.82
N LYS A 252 17.56 17.84 6.25
CA LYS A 252 18.40 18.94 5.76
C LYS A 252 18.88 19.81 6.92
N SER A 253 20.03 20.45 6.76
CA SER A 253 20.45 21.47 7.74
C SER A 253 19.88 22.83 7.41
N ILE A 254 19.68 23.64 8.45
CA ILE A 254 19.14 24.99 8.35
C ILE A 254 19.87 25.94 9.30
N GLU A 255 19.82 27.23 9.00
CA GLU A 255 20.28 28.26 9.93
C GLU A 255 19.51 28.22 11.26
N ALA A 256 20.16 28.64 12.34
CA ALA A 256 19.61 28.49 13.68
C ALA A 256 18.29 29.26 13.87
N ASP A 257 18.16 30.41 13.21
CA ASP A 257 17.03 31.34 13.24
C ASP A 257 16.12 31.25 12.00
N ALA A 258 16.35 30.27 11.11
CA ALA A 258 15.51 30.08 9.93
C ALA A 258 14.03 29.86 10.31
N GLN A 259 13.14 30.57 9.62
CA GLN A 259 11.69 30.50 9.79
C GLN A 259 11.01 30.16 8.47
N GLY A 260 9.87 29.45 8.54
CA GLY A 260 9.06 29.16 7.36
C GLY A 260 9.64 28.10 6.42
N GLU A 261 10.60 27.31 6.90
CA GLU A 261 11.13 26.16 6.16
C GLU A 261 10.01 25.15 5.83
N PRO A 262 10.00 24.55 4.62
CA PRO A 262 9.00 23.56 4.21
C PRO A 262 9.29 22.20 4.88
N GLY A 263 9.09 22.15 6.20
CA GLY A 263 9.44 21.01 7.02
C GLY A 263 9.24 21.27 8.50
N THR A 264 9.51 20.25 9.29
CA THR A 264 9.45 20.32 10.75
C THR A 264 10.84 20.29 11.33
N ARG A 265 11.13 21.24 12.23
CA ARG A 265 12.37 21.25 13.00
C ARG A 265 12.35 20.08 13.98
N ILE A 266 13.34 19.21 13.86
CA ILE A 266 13.50 17.98 14.64
C ILE A 266 14.80 17.96 15.46
N GLY A 267 15.64 18.99 15.30
CA GLY A 267 16.87 19.17 16.06
C GLY A 267 17.41 20.59 15.94
N SER A 268 18.53 20.86 16.60
CA SER A 268 19.29 22.10 16.41
C SER A 268 19.79 22.14 14.97
N ASN A 269 19.44 23.18 14.20
CA ASN A 269 19.87 23.29 12.80
C ASN A 269 19.42 22.12 11.89
N LEU A 270 18.36 21.38 12.26
CA LEU A 270 17.91 20.19 11.54
C LEU A 270 16.40 20.23 11.27
N VAL A 271 16.03 20.03 10.02
CA VAL A 271 14.64 19.93 9.56
C VAL A 271 14.43 18.63 8.79
N ALA A 272 13.30 17.99 9.05
CA ALA A 272 12.73 16.96 8.18
C ALA A 272 11.77 17.62 7.18
N THR A 273 12.04 17.43 5.89
CA THR A 273 11.34 18.15 4.81
C THR A 273 9.98 17.54 4.51
N ILE A 274 8.99 18.37 4.15
CA ILE A 274 7.67 17.90 3.66
C ILE A 274 7.86 17.16 2.33
N HIS A 275 7.17 16.02 2.18
CA HIS A 275 7.20 15.20 0.97
C HIS A 275 5.93 14.38 0.84
N GLN A 276 5.75 13.70 -0.29
CA GLN A 276 4.67 12.74 -0.48
C GLN A 276 5.23 11.34 -0.71
N HIS A 277 4.46 10.31 -0.38
CA HIS A 277 4.65 8.94 -0.85
C HIS A 277 3.44 8.57 -1.69
N LEU A 278 3.63 8.42 -2.99
CA LEU A 278 2.56 8.20 -3.96
C LEU A 278 2.77 6.84 -4.63
N PHE A 279 1.90 5.89 -4.31
CA PHE A 279 1.95 4.51 -4.79
C PHE A 279 0.92 4.34 -5.91
N SER A 280 1.24 3.53 -6.92
CA SER A 280 0.30 3.09 -7.95
C SER A 280 0.17 1.59 -7.91
N PHE A 281 -1.04 1.09 -7.65
CA PHE A 281 -1.36 -0.34 -7.68
C PHE A 281 -2.03 -0.69 -9.00
N ARG A 282 -1.47 -1.67 -9.70
CA ARG A 282 -2.08 -2.26 -10.90
C ARG A 282 -2.91 -3.46 -10.48
N LEU A 283 -4.23 -3.33 -10.55
CA LEU A 283 -5.20 -4.37 -10.20
C LEU A 283 -5.85 -4.85 -11.50
N ASP A 284 -5.34 -5.96 -12.03
CA ASP A 284 -5.84 -6.65 -13.21
C ASP A 284 -7.05 -7.49 -12.80
N MET A 285 -8.25 -6.96 -13.04
CA MET A 285 -9.47 -7.46 -12.42
C MET A 285 -10.10 -8.55 -13.27
N GLU A 286 -10.57 -9.62 -12.63
CA GLU A 286 -11.14 -10.78 -13.33
C GLU A 286 -12.37 -11.27 -12.54
N VAL A 287 -13.33 -10.39 -12.28
CA VAL A 287 -14.51 -10.70 -11.45
C VAL A 287 -15.44 -11.66 -12.20
N ASP A 288 -15.46 -12.92 -11.79
CA ASP A 288 -16.17 -14.02 -12.48
C ASP A 288 -15.84 -14.11 -13.99
N GLY A 289 -14.58 -13.86 -14.35
CA GLY A 289 -14.10 -13.86 -15.72
C GLY A 289 -13.64 -12.48 -16.19
N TRP A 290 -13.17 -12.44 -17.43
CA TRP A 290 -12.42 -11.31 -17.99
C TRP A 290 -13.31 -10.15 -18.43
N GLN A 291 -14.57 -10.39 -18.80
CA GLN A 291 -15.46 -9.33 -19.28
C GLN A 291 -16.03 -8.53 -18.11
N ASN A 292 -15.44 -7.39 -17.79
CA ASN A 292 -15.79 -6.59 -16.61
C ASN A 292 -16.23 -5.17 -17.01
N ARG A 293 -16.86 -4.46 -16.06
CA ARG A 293 -17.20 -3.03 -16.16
C ARG A 293 -16.87 -2.34 -14.85
N VAL A 294 -16.50 -1.07 -14.90
CA VAL A 294 -16.30 -0.25 -13.70
C VAL A 294 -17.39 0.80 -13.57
N TYR A 295 -17.99 0.89 -12.37
CA TYR A 295 -18.89 1.97 -11.99
C TYR A 295 -18.24 2.85 -10.93
N GLU A 296 -18.21 4.16 -11.16
CA GLU A 296 -18.01 5.17 -10.12
C GLU A 296 -19.35 5.45 -9.43
N ASN A 297 -19.41 5.31 -8.12
CA ASN A 297 -20.64 5.39 -7.33
C ASN A 297 -20.59 6.59 -6.39
N ASP A 298 -21.47 7.57 -6.60
CA ASP A 298 -21.62 8.74 -5.73
C ASP A 298 -22.91 8.64 -4.92
N VAL A 299 -22.79 8.76 -3.60
CA VAL A 299 -23.94 8.93 -2.71
C VAL A 299 -24.35 10.39 -2.68
N TYR A 300 -25.66 10.65 -2.81
CA TYR A 300 -26.20 12.00 -2.74
C TYR A 300 -27.58 12.02 -2.06
N ALA A 301 -27.94 13.20 -1.54
CA ALA A 301 -29.27 13.49 -1.02
C ALA A 301 -30.10 14.17 -2.13
N PRO A 302 -31.18 13.54 -2.65
CA PRO A 302 -32.09 14.21 -3.56
C PRO A 302 -32.76 15.43 -2.89
N PRO A 303 -33.16 16.47 -3.67
CA PRO A 303 -33.87 17.61 -3.12
C PRO A 303 -35.21 17.20 -2.50
N VAL A 304 -35.72 18.04 -1.58
CA VAL A 304 -37.09 17.90 -1.03
C VAL A 304 -38.09 18.16 -2.14
N GLY A 305 -39.08 17.28 -2.30
CA GLY A 305 -40.10 17.40 -3.35
C GLY A 305 -40.97 16.15 -3.46
N PRO A 306 -41.79 16.02 -4.53
CA PRO A 306 -42.60 14.83 -4.76
C PRO A 306 -41.75 13.54 -4.76
N GLY A 307 -42.09 12.58 -3.90
CA GLY A 307 -41.34 11.34 -3.70
C GLY A 307 -40.18 11.42 -2.69
N ASN A 308 -39.92 12.61 -2.12
CA ASN A 308 -38.98 12.85 -1.03
C ASN A 308 -39.47 14.02 -0.15
N GLU A 309 -40.75 14.01 0.24
CA GLU A 309 -41.42 15.13 0.90
C GLU A 309 -40.80 15.45 2.28
N GLN A 310 -40.20 14.45 2.93
CA GLN A 310 -39.54 14.58 4.22
C GLN A 310 -38.03 14.87 4.09
N GLY A 311 -37.47 14.87 2.88
CA GLY A 311 -36.06 15.19 2.63
C GLY A 311 -35.03 14.18 3.12
N ASN A 312 -35.46 12.98 3.55
CA ASN A 312 -34.58 11.98 4.16
C ASN A 312 -34.04 10.94 3.16
N ALA A 313 -34.37 11.06 1.86
CA ALA A 313 -33.89 10.11 0.87
C ALA A 313 -32.36 10.20 0.70
N ILE A 314 -31.74 9.04 0.55
CA ILE A 314 -30.35 8.87 0.13
C ILE A 314 -30.38 8.00 -1.12
N ARG A 315 -29.59 8.36 -2.14
CA ARG A 315 -29.51 7.66 -3.42
C ARG A 315 -28.06 7.51 -3.84
N VAL A 316 -27.83 6.61 -4.78
CA VAL A 316 -26.53 6.38 -5.42
C VAL A 316 -26.67 6.69 -6.89
N ARG A 317 -25.80 7.56 -7.41
CA ARG A 317 -25.58 7.76 -8.83
C ARG A 317 -24.45 6.84 -9.27
N LYS A 318 -24.72 5.99 -10.25
CA LYS A 318 -23.72 5.10 -10.85
C LYS A 318 -23.31 5.65 -12.22
N THR A 319 -22.04 5.99 -12.38
CA THR A 319 -21.45 6.41 -13.65
C THR A 319 -20.63 5.25 -14.19
N LEU A 320 -20.99 4.72 -15.36
CA LEU A 320 -20.23 3.67 -16.04
C LEU A 320 -18.96 4.28 -16.65
N ALA A 321 -17.80 3.66 -16.43
CA ALA A 321 -16.61 3.95 -17.21
C ALA A 321 -16.77 3.32 -18.60
N GLU A 322 -17.20 4.09 -19.60
CA GLU A 322 -17.34 3.62 -20.98
C GLU A 322 -15.99 3.61 -21.71
N THR A 323 -15.17 4.63 -21.45
CA THR A 323 -13.80 4.80 -21.94
C THR A 323 -12.84 5.14 -20.80
N GLU A 324 -11.53 5.12 -21.08
CA GLU A 324 -10.46 5.44 -20.13
C GLU A 324 -10.64 6.78 -19.40
N ASN A 325 -11.24 7.79 -20.06
CA ASN A 325 -11.44 9.13 -19.49
C ASN A 325 -12.88 9.47 -19.08
N THR A 326 -13.78 8.48 -19.03
CA THR A 326 -15.21 8.74 -18.75
C THR A 326 -15.49 9.16 -17.30
N ILE A 327 -14.75 8.62 -16.33
CA ILE A 327 -14.97 8.85 -14.89
C ILE A 327 -14.06 9.95 -14.35
N GLU A 328 -14.40 10.51 -13.18
CA GLU A 328 -13.58 11.55 -12.55
C GLU A 328 -12.30 10.97 -11.92
N GLY A 329 -12.40 9.80 -11.28
CA GLY A 329 -11.23 9.09 -10.74
C GLY A 329 -10.63 9.71 -9.46
N MET A 330 -11.13 10.85 -9.00
CA MET A 330 -10.76 11.47 -7.73
C MET A 330 -11.61 10.95 -6.59
N VAL A 331 -11.01 10.68 -5.43
CA VAL A 331 -11.79 10.32 -4.24
C VAL A 331 -12.58 11.52 -3.73
N ASP A 332 -13.87 11.31 -3.46
CA ASP A 332 -14.74 12.28 -2.79
C ASP A 332 -15.36 11.67 -1.52
N PRO A 333 -14.81 11.97 -0.33
CA PRO A 333 -15.36 11.49 0.94
C PRO A 333 -16.75 12.07 1.24
N GLN A 334 -17.08 13.27 0.72
CA GLN A 334 -18.40 13.88 0.95
C GLN A 334 -19.51 13.16 0.18
N ALA A 335 -19.18 12.61 -0.98
CA ALA A 335 -20.07 11.76 -1.77
C ALA A 335 -19.95 10.27 -1.41
N ALA A 336 -19.15 9.89 -0.40
CA ALA A 336 -18.80 8.49 -0.10
C ALA A 336 -18.41 7.70 -1.38
N ARG A 337 -17.65 8.36 -2.27
CA ARG A 337 -17.33 7.83 -3.60
C ARG A 337 -16.54 6.53 -3.49
N ASN A 338 -16.94 5.55 -4.30
CA ASN A 338 -16.27 4.26 -4.44
C ASN A 338 -16.41 3.73 -5.87
N TRP A 339 -15.52 2.82 -6.26
CA TRP A 339 -15.55 2.19 -7.58
C TRP A 339 -15.92 0.73 -7.46
N THR A 340 -16.79 0.24 -8.32
CA THR A 340 -17.20 -1.18 -8.33
C THR A 340 -16.90 -1.78 -9.67
N VAL A 341 -16.07 -2.83 -9.68
CA VAL A 341 -15.85 -3.70 -10.82
C VAL A 341 -16.91 -4.78 -10.80
N VAL A 342 -17.67 -4.93 -11.88
CA VAL A 342 -18.71 -5.96 -12.00
C VAL A 342 -18.49 -6.86 -13.19
N SER A 343 -18.91 -8.12 -13.06
CA SER A 343 -18.98 -9.05 -14.17
C SER A 343 -20.03 -8.58 -15.19
N SER A 344 -19.70 -8.73 -16.46
CA SER A 344 -20.61 -8.47 -17.58
C SER A 344 -21.48 -9.68 -17.91
N GLU A 345 -21.08 -10.86 -17.42
CA GLU A 345 -21.62 -12.14 -17.84
C GLU A 345 -22.34 -12.88 -16.70
N ARG A 346 -21.91 -12.67 -15.45
CA ARG A 346 -22.47 -13.36 -14.29
C ARG A 346 -23.32 -12.45 -13.42
N THR A 347 -24.44 -13.00 -12.97
CA THR A 347 -25.29 -12.40 -11.93
C THR A 347 -25.44 -13.37 -10.76
N ASN A 348 -25.70 -12.84 -9.58
CA ASN A 348 -26.10 -13.63 -8.42
C ASN A 348 -27.54 -14.17 -8.57
N ALA A 349 -28.02 -14.95 -7.61
CA ALA A 349 -29.36 -15.53 -7.60
C ALA A 349 -30.51 -14.50 -7.71
N TRP A 350 -30.23 -13.22 -7.49
CA TRP A 350 -31.18 -12.11 -7.55
C TRP A 350 -31.11 -11.32 -8.87
N GLY A 351 -30.33 -11.80 -9.85
CA GLY A 351 -30.16 -11.13 -11.14
C GLY A 351 -29.31 -9.86 -11.08
N THR A 352 -28.55 -9.66 -10.00
CA THR A 352 -27.63 -8.53 -9.87
C THR A 352 -26.23 -8.95 -10.33
N PRO A 353 -25.53 -8.16 -11.17
CA PRO A 353 -24.16 -8.45 -11.55
C PRO A 353 -23.26 -8.68 -10.33
N THR A 354 -22.44 -9.73 -10.39
CA THR A 354 -21.45 -10.01 -9.35
C THR A 354 -20.35 -8.96 -9.41
N GLY A 355 -19.78 -8.58 -8.27
CA GLY A 355 -18.86 -7.44 -8.24
C GLY A 355 -17.92 -7.40 -7.04
N TYR A 356 -16.84 -6.64 -7.19
CA TYR A 356 -15.94 -6.21 -6.13
C TYR A 356 -15.84 -4.69 -6.12
N LYS A 357 -15.98 -4.11 -4.94
CA LYS A 357 -15.94 -2.67 -4.69
C LYS A 357 -14.60 -2.27 -4.11
N LEU A 358 -13.89 -1.38 -4.79
CA LEU A 358 -12.75 -0.65 -4.27
C LEU A 358 -13.22 0.43 -3.29
N LEU A 359 -12.83 0.27 -2.04
CA LEU A 359 -12.96 1.26 -0.99
C LEU A 359 -11.61 1.94 -0.75
N PRO A 360 -11.47 3.23 -1.05
CA PRO A 360 -10.27 3.99 -0.73
C PRO A 360 -10.01 4.01 0.77
N GLY A 361 -8.75 3.94 1.17
CA GLY A 361 -8.35 4.25 2.54
C GLY A 361 -8.38 5.75 2.84
N TRP A 362 -7.96 6.08 4.05
CA TRP A 362 -7.94 7.46 4.54
C TRP A 362 -6.80 8.31 3.93
N ALA A 363 -5.72 7.67 3.46
CA ALA A 363 -4.60 8.33 2.81
C ALA A 363 -4.80 8.36 1.29
N ASN A 364 -5.44 9.39 0.79
CA ASN A 364 -5.90 9.49 -0.61
C ASN A 364 -5.45 10.79 -1.30
N SER A 365 -4.37 11.43 -0.81
CA SER A 365 -3.84 12.62 -1.48
C SER A 365 -3.32 12.28 -2.89
N VAL A 366 -3.39 13.25 -3.79
CA VAL A 366 -2.80 13.17 -5.13
C VAL A 366 -1.53 14.02 -5.19
N LEU A 367 -0.79 13.91 -6.29
CA LEU A 367 0.42 14.68 -6.54
C LEU A 367 0.16 16.19 -6.42
N PHE A 368 0.91 16.86 -5.54
CA PHE A 368 0.84 18.33 -5.39
C PHE A 368 1.77 19.09 -6.33
N ALA A 369 2.82 18.45 -6.84
CA ALA A 369 3.71 19.09 -7.81
C ALA A 369 2.91 19.55 -9.04
N GLN A 370 3.15 20.78 -9.47
CA GLN A 370 2.41 21.41 -10.57
C GLN A 370 3.28 21.55 -11.82
N SER A 371 2.62 21.69 -12.97
CA SER A 371 3.29 22.16 -14.20
C SER A 371 3.90 23.54 -13.96
N PRO A 372 5.10 23.84 -14.49
CA PRO A 372 5.87 23.06 -15.47
C PRO A 372 6.95 22.14 -14.86
N SER A 373 6.83 21.71 -13.59
CA SER A 373 7.88 20.90 -12.96
C SER A 373 8.10 19.53 -13.64
N HIS A 374 9.34 19.06 -13.68
CA HIS A 374 9.65 17.71 -14.17
C HIS A 374 8.98 16.62 -13.33
N VAL A 375 8.81 16.84 -12.02
CA VAL A 375 8.06 15.94 -11.14
C VAL A 375 6.62 15.76 -11.65
N ALA A 376 5.91 16.86 -11.94
CA ALA A 376 4.54 16.80 -12.43
C ALA A 376 4.40 16.15 -13.82
N ALA A 377 5.44 16.22 -14.65
CA ALA A 377 5.47 15.54 -15.95
C ALA A 377 5.70 14.02 -15.80
N ARG A 378 6.65 13.61 -14.94
CA ARG A 378 7.05 12.21 -14.77
C ARG A 378 6.07 11.39 -13.92
N ALA A 379 5.46 12.01 -12.90
CA ALA A 379 4.57 11.36 -11.96
C ALA A 379 3.08 11.57 -12.31
N GLY A 380 2.75 11.71 -13.60
CA GLY A 380 1.39 12.04 -14.04
C GLY A 380 0.34 11.02 -13.60
N PHE A 381 0.72 9.74 -13.41
CA PHE A 381 -0.16 8.70 -12.89
C PHE A 381 -0.77 9.07 -11.53
N ALA A 382 -0.04 9.81 -10.70
CA ALA A 382 -0.46 10.18 -9.36
C ALA A 382 -1.34 11.45 -9.30
N LYS A 383 -1.78 11.99 -10.45
CA LYS A 383 -2.69 13.15 -10.51
C LYS A 383 -4.15 12.80 -10.20
N GLN A 384 -4.51 11.52 -10.24
CA GLN A 384 -5.83 11.00 -9.91
C GLN A 384 -5.70 9.75 -9.05
N ASN A 385 -6.73 9.41 -8.27
CA ASN A 385 -6.70 8.22 -7.42
C ASN A 385 -7.07 6.94 -8.18
N VAL A 386 -7.90 7.01 -9.21
CA VAL A 386 -8.34 5.86 -9.99
C VAL A 386 -8.23 6.15 -11.47
N TRP A 387 -7.60 5.22 -12.19
CA TRP A 387 -7.66 5.14 -13.65
C TRP A 387 -8.17 3.76 -14.03
N VAL A 388 -8.78 3.65 -15.21
CA VAL A 388 -9.23 2.38 -15.78
C VAL A 388 -8.69 2.31 -17.21
N THR A 389 -7.97 1.26 -17.53
CA THR A 389 -7.47 0.98 -18.89
C THR A 389 -8.01 -0.36 -19.35
N PRO A 390 -8.18 -0.60 -20.65
CA PRO A 390 -8.30 -1.98 -21.12
C PRO A 390 -6.98 -2.71 -20.83
N TYR A 391 -7.02 -4.02 -20.70
CA TYR A 391 -5.81 -4.81 -20.55
C TYR A 391 -4.93 -4.70 -21.80
N ASP A 392 -3.65 -4.38 -21.59
CA ASP A 392 -2.58 -4.56 -22.56
C ASP A 392 -1.36 -5.19 -21.85
N PRO A 393 -0.77 -6.28 -22.39
CA PRO A 393 0.36 -6.96 -21.76
C PRO A 393 1.64 -6.12 -21.69
N SER A 394 1.74 -5.04 -22.46
CA SER A 394 2.86 -4.09 -22.41
C SER A 394 2.67 -2.96 -21.39
N GLU A 395 1.45 -2.78 -20.87
CA GLU A 395 1.08 -1.70 -19.95
C GLU A 395 1.19 -2.16 -18.48
N MET A 396 2.43 -2.26 -17.98
CA MET A 396 2.72 -2.80 -16.65
C MET A 396 3.11 -1.73 -15.61
N ARG A 397 3.75 -0.64 -16.05
CA ARG A 397 4.40 0.34 -15.18
C ARG A 397 3.77 1.72 -15.32
N ALA A 398 3.14 2.22 -14.25
CA ALA A 398 2.36 3.46 -14.27
C ALA A 398 3.20 4.70 -14.69
N ALA A 399 4.51 4.71 -14.42
CA ALA A 399 5.45 5.73 -14.86
C ALA A 399 6.28 5.36 -16.11
N GLY A 400 5.91 4.28 -16.80
CA GLY A 400 6.63 3.71 -17.93
C GLY A 400 7.84 2.84 -17.54
N ASP A 401 8.51 2.26 -18.54
CA ASP A 401 9.58 1.27 -18.32
C ASP A 401 10.90 1.85 -17.82
N PHE A 402 11.17 3.11 -18.15
CA PHE A 402 12.46 3.75 -17.90
C PHE A 402 12.26 5.17 -17.33
N PRO A 403 11.77 5.31 -16.08
CA PRO A 403 11.50 6.62 -15.48
C PRO A 403 12.79 7.37 -15.09
N ASN A 404 13.89 6.65 -14.86
CA ASN A 404 15.17 7.25 -14.44
C ASN A 404 15.64 8.32 -15.44
N GLN A 405 15.86 9.54 -14.95
CA GLN A 405 16.25 10.74 -15.73
C GLN A 405 15.32 11.11 -16.91
N ASN A 406 14.17 10.44 -17.06
CA ASN A 406 13.23 10.77 -18.11
C ASN A 406 12.63 12.16 -17.86
N ARG A 407 12.49 12.97 -18.91
CA ARG A 407 11.96 14.34 -18.81
C ARG A 407 10.54 14.48 -19.35
N ASN A 408 10.02 13.44 -19.98
CA ASN A 408 8.72 13.39 -20.62
C ASN A 408 7.70 12.68 -19.73
N GLU A 409 6.43 12.87 -20.07
CA GLU A 409 5.35 12.05 -19.55
C GLU A 409 5.44 10.64 -20.16
N LEU A 410 5.24 9.62 -19.33
CA LEU A 410 5.34 8.20 -19.68
C LEU A 410 4.25 7.42 -18.97
N GLY A 411 3.99 6.20 -19.45
CA GLY A 411 3.13 5.24 -18.77
C GLY A 411 1.67 5.65 -18.84
N LEU A 412 0.98 5.54 -17.70
CA LEU A 412 -0.48 5.64 -17.59
C LEU A 412 -1.06 6.92 -18.21
N PRO A 413 -0.52 8.13 -17.97
CA PRO A 413 -1.04 9.36 -18.58
C PRO A 413 -0.83 9.46 -20.09
N VAL A 414 0.05 8.64 -20.68
CA VAL A 414 0.22 8.54 -22.14
C VAL A 414 -0.79 7.55 -22.72
N TRP A 415 -0.95 6.39 -22.09
CA TRP A 415 -1.85 5.33 -22.57
C TRP A 415 -3.30 5.79 -22.66
N VAL A 416 -3.80 6.47 -21.61
CA VAL A 416 -5.19 6.93 -21.54
C VAL A 416 -5.53 8.03 -22.54
N GLN A 417 -4.56 8.61 -23.24
CA GLN A 417 -4.81 9.60 -24.31
C GLN A 417 -5.49 8.96 -25.53
N GLU A 418 -5.40 7.64 -25.68
CA GLU A 418 -6.10 6.89 -26.72
C GLU A 418 -7.62 6.82 -26.47
N ASP A 419 -8.06 7.06 -25.22
CA ASP A 419 -9.46 7.04 -24.78
C ASP A 419 -10.19 5.76 -25.21
N ARG A 420 -9.54 4.63 -25.03
CA ARG A 420 -10.02 3.31 -25.47
C ARG A 420 -11.29 2.93 -24.72
N PRO A 421 -12.20 2.14 -25.33
CA PRO A 421 -13.32 1.55 -24.62
C PRO A 421 -12.85 0.63 -23.48
N VAL A 422 -13.50 0.70 -22.33
CA VAL A 422 -13.19 -0.13 -21.13
C VAL A 422 -14.39 -0.87 -20.54
N ALA A 423 -15.60 -0.60 -21.04
CA ALA A 423 -16.79 -1.32 -20.63
C ALA A 423 -16.90 -2.66 -21.38
N ASP A 424 -17.23 -3.73 -20.65
CA ASP A 424 -17.39 -5.08 -21.22
C ASP A 424 -16.09 -5.58 -21.87
N THR A 425 -14.95 -5.32 -21.19
CA THR A 425 -13.62 -5.76 -21.63
C THR A 425 -12.85 -6.39 -20.47
N ASP A 426 -11.75 -7.03 -20.82
CA ASP A 426 -10.63 -7.24 -19.89
C ASP A 426 -10.06 -5.85 -19.52
N LEU A 427 -9.99 -5.55 -18.23
CA LEU A 427 -9.68 -4.21 -17.73
C LEU A 427 -8.76 -4.23 -16.53
N VAL A 428 -7.99 -3.16 -16.41
CA VAL A 428 -7.06 -2.92 -15.31
C VAL A 428 -7.50 -1.69 -14.55
N LEU A 429 -7.71 -1.85 -13.25
CA LEU A 429 -7.97 -0.77 -12.31
C LEU A 429 -6.64 -0.33 -11.70
N TRP A 430 -6.28 0.94 -11.90
CA TRP A 430 -5.09 1.54 -11.33
C TRP A 430 -5.48 2.37 -10.12
N TYR A 431 -5.10 1.96 -8.92
CA TYR A 431 -5.38 2.72 -7.71
C TYR A 431 -4.13 3.43 -7.20
N ASN A 432 -4.18 4.76 -7.15
CA ASN A 432 -3.12 5.59 -6.64
C ASN A 432 -3.41 6.02 -5.20
N LEU A 433 -2.60 5.49 -4.30
CA LEU A 433 -2.62 5.75 -2.86
C LEU A 433 -1.59 6.83 -2.56
N GLY A 434 -1.94 7.83 -1.77
CA GLY A 434 -1.03 8.95 -1.50
C GLY A 434 -1.03 9.41 -0.06
N VAL A 435 0.15 9.34 0.56
CA VAL A 435 0.45 9.90 1.87
C VAL A 435 1.15 11.23 1.65
N THR A 436 0.60 12.32 2.18
CA THR A 436 1.34 13.59 2.29
C THR A 436 1.92 13.65 3.68
N HIS A 437 3.24 13.50 3.76
CA HIS A 437 3.94 13.44 5.03
C HIS A 437 4.40 14.85 5.41
N ILE A 438 3.77 15.37 6.48
CA ILE A 438 4.24 16.54 7.22
C ILE A 438 4.96 15.98 8.44
N PRO A 439 6.30 15.87 8.43
CA PRO A 439 7.03 15.20 9.50
C PRO A 439 6.76 15.84 10.86
N ARG A 440 6.90 15.07 11.92
CA ARG A 440 6.75 15.52 13.32
C ARG A 440 8.01 15.22 14.11
N ALA A 441 8.11 15.80 15.29
CA ALA A 441 9.23 15.52 16.19
C ALA A 441 9.27 14.05 16.62
N GLU A 442 8.09 13.45 16.81
CA GLU A 442 7.92 12.05 17.19
C GLU A 442 8.37 11.05 16.11
N ASP A 443 8.55 11.53 14.87
CA ASP A 443 9.03 10.69 13.78
C ASP A 443 10.58 10.58 13.83
N TRP A 444 11.26 11.35 14.68
CA TRP A 444 12.72 11.36 14.84
C TRP A 444 13.16 10.66 16.15
N PRO A 445 14.26 9.85 16.17
CA PRO A 445 15.24 9.58 15.10
C PRO A 445 14.86 8.49 14.09
N VAL A 446 13.78 7.76 14.36
CA VAL A 446 13.21 6.74 13.49
C VAL A 446 11.69 6.81 13.64
N MET A 447 10.99 6.80 12.52
CA MET A 447 9.58 7.09 12.43
C MET A 447 8.73 5.90 12.87
N PRO A 448 7.81 6.07 13.83
CA PRO A 448 6.77 5.07 14.10
C PRO A 448 5.93 4.80 12.85
N VAL A 449 5.47 3.57 12.66
CA VAL A 449 4.77 3.17 11.43
C VAL A 449 3.55 4.06 11.13
N GLU A 450 3.54 4.68 9.95
CA GLU A 450 2.35 5.26 9.32
C GLU A 450 1.72 4.24 8.36
N ARG A 451 0.39 4.13 8.35
CA ARG A 451 -0.34 3.06 7.64
C ARG A 451 -1.27 3.63 6.58
N ALA A 452 -1.13 3.22 5.33
CA ALA A 452 -1.99 3.65 4.23
C ALA A 452 -2.47 2.44 3.43
N GLY A 453 -3.65 2.46 2.82
CA GLY A 453 -4.18 1.26 2.17
C GLY A 453 -5.53 1.42 1.48
N PHE A 454 -6.10 0.30 1.06
CA PHE A 454 -7.42 0.20 0.44
C PHE A 454 -8.01 -1.19 0.63
N MET A 455 -9.30 -1.35 0.30
CA MET A 455 -9.98 -2.66 0.33
C MET A 455 -10.72 -2.93 -0.98
N LEU A 456 -10.73 -4.19 -1.40
CA LEU A 456 -11.64 -4.75 -2.38
C LEU A 456 -12.65 -5.62 -1.64
N VAL A 457 -13.91 -5.21 -1.63
CA VAL A 457 -14.99 -5.87 -0.86
C VAL A 457 -15.99 -6.49 -1.83
N PRO A 458 -16.41 -7.76 -1.67
CA PRO A 458 -17.42 -8.35 -2.52
C PRO A 458 -18.74 -7.60 -2.40
N VAL A 459 -19.36 -7.27 -3.53
CA VAL A 459 -20.68 -6.65 -3.62
C VAL A 459 -21.55 -7.45 -4.57
N ASN A 460 -22.52 -8.17 -4.01
CA ASN A 460 -23.35 -9.11 -4.76
C ASN A 460 -22.57 -10.22 -5.47
N PHE A 461 -21.29 -10.43 -5.13
CA PHE A 461 -20.50 -11.54 -5.66
C PHE A 461 -21.10 -12.89 -5.21
N PHE A 462 -21.43 -13.01 -3.93
CA PHE A 462 -22.11 -14.17 -3.37
C PHE A 462 -23.63 -13.97 -3.30
N ASP A 463 -24.37 -15.08 -3.21
CA ASP A 463 -25.84 -15.05 -3.07
C ASP A 463 -26.32 -14.67 -1.67
N ARG A 464 -25.42 -14.78 -0.69
CA ARG A 464 -25.61 -14.44 0.74
C ARG A 464 -24.25 -14.25 1.40
N ASN A 465 -24.23 -13.95 2.70
CA ASN A 465 -22.99 -13.93 3.49
C ASN A 465 -22.19 -15.24 3.30
N PRO A 466 -20.95 -15.21 2.77
CA PRO A 466 -20.16 -16.40 2.48
C PRO A 466 -19.63 -17.09 3.75
N THR A 467 -19.78 -16.47 4.93
CA THR A 467 -19.22 -16.94 6.21
C THR A 467 -20.20 -17.72 7.08
N MET A 468 -21.37 -18.09 6.55
CA MET A 468 -22.41 -18.77 7.33
C MET A 468 -22.02 -20.19 7.78
N ASP A 469 -21.00 -20.77 7.17
CA ASP A 469 -20.43 -22.08 7.51
C ASP A 469 -19.22 -21.98 8.47
N VAL A 470 -18.74 -20.78 8.77
CA VAL A 470 -17.69 -20.58 9.77
C VAL A 470 -18.22 -21.08 11.11
N PRO A 471 -17.52 -22.00 11.80
CA PRO A 471 -18.00 -22.55 13.06
C PRO A 471 -17.91 -21.52 14.19
N PRO A 472 -18.76 -21.63 15.24
CA PRO A 472 -18.58 -20.86 16.46
C PRO A 472 -17.20 -21.16 17.06
N SER A 473 -16.57 -20.14 17.67
CA SER A 473 -15.36 -20.37 18.46
C SER A 473 -15.72 -21.18 19.69
N GLU A 474 -14.98 -22.26 19.98
CA GLU A 474 -15.08 -22.91 21.28
C GLU A 474 -14.70 -21.92 22.39
N PRO A 475 -15.35 -21.94 23.57
CA PRO A 475 -14.93 -21.15 24.71
C PRO A 475 -13.54 -21.59 25.17
N ALA A 476 -12.49 -20.99 24.63
CA ALA A 476 -11.15 -21.18 25.14
C ALA A 476 -11.07 -20.49 26.51
N GLY A 477 -10.83 -21.28 27.56
CA GLY A 477 -10.68 -20.81 28.93
C GLY A 477 -9.43 -19.94 29.10
N CYS A 478 -9.51 -18.68 28.69
CA CYS A 478 -8.58 -17.66 29.14
C CYS A 478 -9.15 -17.03 30.41
N HIS A 479 -8.26 -16.74 31.38
CA HIS A 479 -8.54 -16.29 32.74
C HIS A 479 -9.48 -15.08 32.84
N ALA A 480 -10.79 -15.31 32.71
CA ALA A 480 -11.80 -14.42 33.25
C ALA A 480 -11.98 -14.78 34.73
N PRO A 481 -11.88 -13.81 35.67
CA PRO A 481 -12.44 -14.01 37.00
C PRO A 481 -13.97 -14.00 36.86
N GLY A 482 -14.53 -15.15 36.49
CA GLY A 482 -15.96 -15.36 36.24
C GLY A 482 -16.19 -16.36 35.11
N GLU A 483 -17.14 -17.28 35.29
CA GLU A 483 -17.54 -18.26 34.28
C GLU A 483 -17.98 -17.53 32.99
N ALA A 484 -17.15 -17.59 31.94
CA ALA A 484 -17.46 -17.05 30.63
C ALA A 484 -17.57 -18.20 29.63
N SER A 485 -18.79 -18.65 29.36
CA SER A 485 -19.11 -19.43 28.17
C SER A 485 -19.37 -18.48 27.01
N CYS A 486 -18.66 -18.67 25.89
CA CYS A 486 -19.13 -18.15 24.60
C CYS A 486 -20.39 -18.94 24.22
N HIS A 487 -21.54 -18.27 24.21
CA HIS A 487 -22.81 -18.80 23.72
C HIS A 487 -23.01 -18.43 22.25
#